data_AF-A0A9E8SLP7-F1
#
_entry.id   AF-A0A9E8SLP7-F1
#
_cell.length_a   1.000
_cell.length_b   1.000
_cell.length_c   1.000
_cell.angle_alpha   90.00
_cell.angle_beta   90.00
_cell.angle_gamma   90.00
#
_symmetry.space_group_name_H-M   'P 1'
#
loop_
_entity.id
_entity.type
_entity.pdbx_description
1 polymer ?
#
loop_
_entity_poly.entity_id
_entity_poly.type
_entity_poly.pdbx_seq_one_letter_code
_entity_poly.pdbx_strand_id
1 'polypeptide(L)'
;MMLIDDKLLVELFEQKDRKRRQALFALFAEELLTGLSRARIADLISAKLGRPGLVTADDVRYCRFYFKGKSEITASRNSTPTQKPRPRSEHSSEPGSNPPGAFKVSDPDEIKLQDQFNYESKFAKKNEN
;
A
#
# COMPACT_ATOMS: atom_id res chain seq x y z
N MET A 1 -12.55 15.65 -7.42
CA MET A 1 -11.38 15.53 -6.52
C MET A 1 -11.73 16.30 -5.26
N MET A 2 -11.64 15.70 -4.08
CA MET A 2 -11.86 16.42 -2.83
C MET A 2 -10.60 17.27 -2.61
N LEU A 3 -10.71 18.60 -2.64
CA LEU A 3 -9.63 19.43 -2.10
C LEU A 3 -9.58 19.11 -0.61
N ILE A 4 -8.50 18.45 -0.19
CA ILE A 4 -8.27 18.18 1.22
C ILE A 4 -7.50 19.37 1.74
N ASP A 5 -8.09 20.10 2.68
CA ASP A 5 -7.46 21.18 3.43
C ASP A 5 -7.36 20.79 4.92
N ASP A 6 -6.59 21.58 5.68
CA ASP A 6 -6.36 21.31 7.10
C ASP A 6 -7.67 21.35 7.91
N LYS A 7 -8.61 22.20 7.53
CA LYS A 7 -9.92 22.32 8.17
C LYS A 7 -10.75 21.05 7.99
N LEU A 8 -10.86 20.56 6.76
CA LEU A 8 -11.54 19.30 6.47
C LEU A 8 -10.86 18.14 7.21
N LEU A 9 -9.53 18.12 7.31
CA LEU A 9 -8.85 17.08 8.06
C LEU A 9 -9.27 17.08 9.54
N VAL A 10 -9.35 18.26 10.16
CA VAL A 10 -9.81 18.39 11.56
C VAL A 10 -11.24 17.88 11.70
N GLU A 11 -12.15 18.31 10.82
CA GLU A 11 -13.56 17.85 10.83
C GLU A 11 -13.67 16.33 10.70
N LEU A 12 -12.90 15.72 9.79
CA LEU A 12 -12.88 14.26 9.61
C LEU A 12 -12.38 13.52 10.87
N PHE A 13 -11.44 14.11 11.61
CA PHE A 13 -10.97 13.52 12.87
C PHE A 13 -12.00 13.66 13.99
N GLU A 14 -12.66 14.81 14.10
CA GLU A 14 -13.72 15.05 15.08
C GLU A 14 -14.93 14.13 14.84
N GLN A 15 -15.31 13.95 13.58
CA GLN A 15 -16.39 13.04 13.16
C GLN A 15 -15.98 11.55 13.18
N LYS A 16 -14.71 11.24 13.44
CA LYS A 16 -14.13 9.89 13.36
C LYS A 16 -14.40 9.21 12.00
N ASP A 17 -14.38 9.99 10.93
CA ASP A 17 -14.65 9.50 9.58
C ASP A 17 -13.58 8.47 9.15
N ARG A 18 -14.00 7.48 8.34
CA ARG A 18 -13.11 6.42 7.85
C ARG A 18 -11.99 6.96 6.95
N LYS A 19 -12.22 8.09 6.26
CA LYS A 19 -11.27 8.74 5.35
C LYS A 19 -10.26 9.63 6.05
N ARG A 20 -10.40 9.89 7.36
CA ARG A 20 -9.49 10.77 8.11
C ARG A 20 -8.02 10.40 7.95
N ARG A 21 -7.70 9.10 7.93
CA ARG A 21 -6.32 8.60 7.76
C ARG A 21 -5.81 8.71 6.32
N GLN A 22 -6.70 8.60 5.34
CA GLN A 22 -6.36 8.83 3.95
C GLN A 22 -6.07 10.32 3.70
N ALA A 23 -6.90 11.20 4.25
CA ALA A 23 -6.69 12.64 4.21
C ALA A 23 -5.40 13.06 4.94
N LEU A 24 -5.15 12.48 6.12
CA LEU A 24 -3.91 12.68 6.87
C LEU A 24 -2.67 12.33 6.03
N PHE A 25 -2.70 11.18 5.34
CA PHE A 25 -1.59 10.78 4.49
C PHE A 25 -1.44 11.64 3.25
N ALA A 26 -2.54 12.08 2.65
CA ALA A 26 -2.48 12.97 1.47
C ALA A 26 -1.87 14.33 1.79
N LEU A 27 -2.15 14.89 2.97
CA LEU A 27 -1.63 16.19 3.39
C LEU A 27 -0.22 16.15 3.98
N PHE A 28 0.09 15.13 4.80
CA PHE A 28 1.31 15.07 5.60
C PHE A 28 2.19 13.86 5.23
N ALA A 29 2.19 13.46 3.95
CA ALA A 29 2.95 12.29 3.49
C ALA A 29 4.44 12.39 3.86
N GLU A 30 5.03 13.57 3.67
CA GLU A 30 6.45 13.81 3.94
C GLU A 30 6.76 13.66 5.43
N GLU A 31 6.00 14.33 6.30
CA GLU A 31 6.16 14.25 7.76
C GLU A 31 5.95 12.83 8.28
N LEU A 32 4.93 12.14 7.77
CA LEU A 32 4.60 10.76 8.16
C LEU A 32 5.71 9.77 7.79
N LEU A 33 6.43 10.02 6.69
CA LEU A 33 7.49 9.13 6.20
C LEU A 33 8.89 9.50 6.71
N THR A 34 9.03 10.56 7.52
CA THR A 34 10.30 10.88 8.18
C THR A 34 10.80 9.76 9.09
N GLY A 35 12.08 9.79 9.47
CA GLY A 35 12.69 8.86 10.43
C GLY A 35 12.32 9.11 11.91
N LEU A 36 11.42 10.05 12.21
CA LEU A 36 11.07 10.41 13.58
C LEU A 36 10.21 9.35 14.28
N SER A 37 10.16 9.43 15.61
CA SER A 37 9.28 8.59 16.42
C SER A 37 7.81 8.91 16.11
N ARG A 38 6.94 7.89 16.21
CA ARG A 38 5.53 8.01 15.84
C ARG A 38 4.80 9.05 16.70
N ALA A 39 5.09 9.07 18.01
CA ALA A 39 4.56 10.05 18.94
C ALA A 39 4.98 11.47 18.54
N ARG A 40 6.27 11.67 18.20
CA ARG A 40 6.75 13.00 17.84
C ARG A 40 6.10 13.54 16.56
N ILE A 41 5.86 12.68 15.58
CA ILE A 41 5.15 13.05 14.34
C ILE A 41 3.70 13.41 14.65
N ALA A 42 3.03 12.61 15.47
CA ALA A 42 1.66 12.87 15.88
C ALA A 42 1.53 14.24 16.57
N ASP A 43 2.46 14.56 17.48
CA ASP A 43 2.51 15.86 18.16
C ASP A 43 2.78 17.00 17.16
N LEU A 44 3.71 16.82 16.24
CA LEU A 44 4.09 17.84 15.26
C LEU A 44 2.92 18.17 14.32
N ILE A 45 2.24 17.14 13.79
CA ILE A 45 1.06 17.33 12.93
C ILE A 45 -0.09 17.95 13.73
N SER A 46 -0.35 17.44 14.94
CA SER A 46 -1.40 18.00 15.81
C SER A 46 -1.16 19.46 16.16
N ALA A 47 0.11 19.86 16.37
CA ALA A 47 0.50 21.24 16.59
C ALA A 47 0.30 22.10 15.34
N LYS A 48 0.66 21.60 14.14
CA LYS A 48 0.41 22.29 12.87
C LYS A 48 -1.08 22.54 12.62
N LEU A 49 -1.94 21.59 12.99
CA LEU A 49 -3.39 21.70 12.87
C LEU A 49 -4.04 22.57 13.97
N GLY A 50 -3.27 23.09 14.93
CA GLY A 50 -3.81 23.86 16.06
C GLY A 50 -4.73 23.07 16.98
N ARG A 51 -4.60 21.74 16.99
CA ARG A 51 -5.42 20.79 17.76
C ARG A 51 -4.51 19.73 18.41
N PRO A 52 -3.90 20.04 19.57
CA PRO A 52 -3.00 19.09 20.24
C PRO A 52 -3.75 17.79 20.59
N GLY A 53 -3.13 16.65 20.29
CA GLY A 53 -3.71 15.32 20.57
C GLY A 53 -4.75 14.83 19.55
N LEU A 54 -5.01 15.57 18.47
CA LEU A 54 -5.96 15.16 17.43
C LEU A 54 -5.46 13.92 16.66
N VAL A 55 -4.19 13.91 16.29
CA VAL A 55 -3.53 12.79 15.63
C VAL A 55 -2.82 11.96 16.69
N THR A 56 -2.99 10.64 16.64
CA THR A 56 -2.35 9.72 17.59
C THR A 56 -1.16 8.98 16.96
N ALA A 57 -0.29 8.41 17.79
CA ALA A 57 0.81 7.56 17.32
C ALA A 57 0.31 6.33 16.53
N ASP A 58 -0.90 5.84 16.81
CA ASP A 58 -1.53 4.73 16.09
C ASP A 58 -2.00 5.13 14.69
N ASP A 59 -2.50 6.36 14.53
CA ASP A 59 -2.83 6.87 13.20
C ASP A 59 -1.58 7.01 12.34
N VAL A 60 -0.47 7.49 12.93
CA VAL A 60 0.84 7.54 12.25
C VAL A 60 1.33 6.13 11.88
N ARG A 61 1.21 5.16 12.81
CA ARG A 61 1.56 3.75 12.55
C ARG A 61 0.74 3.20 11.38
N TYR A 62 -0.57 3.41 11.41
CA TYR A 62 -1.47 2.97 10.36
C TYR A 62 -1.09 3.56 9.01
N CYS A 63 -0.86 4.88 8.96
CA CYS A 63 -0.55 5.55 7.69
C CYS A 63 0.78 5.07 7.10
N ARG A 64 1.82 4.92 7.93
CA ARG A 64 3.11 4.34 7.51
C ARG A 64 2.97 2.91 7.01
N PHE A 65 2.12 2.10 7.63
CA PHE A 65 1.98 0.70 7.21
C PHE A 65 1.14 0.58 5.94
N TYR A 66 0.00 1.27 5.88
CA TYR A 66 -1.02 1.05 4.86
C TYR A 66 -0.80 1.87 3.58
N PHE A 67 -0.14 3.03 3.69
CA PHE A 67 0.06 3.94 2.55
C PHE A 67 1.52 4.08 2.10
N LYS A 68 2.48 3.40 2.75
CA LYS A 68 3.86 3.34 2.26
C LYS A 68 3.89 2.78 0.83
N GLY A 69 4.52 3.52 -0.08
CA GLY A 69 4.59 3.20 -1.51
C GLY A 69 3.37 3.61 -2.33
N LYS A 70 2.31 4.17 -1.73
CA LYS A 70 1.13 4.70 -2.44
C LYS A 70 1.20 6.21 -2.69
N SER A 71 2.27 6.86 -2.24
CA SER A 71 2.52 8.31 -2.36
C SER A 71 2.68 8.78 -3.80
N GLU A 72 3.15 7.92 -4.71
CA GLU A 72 3.35 8.27 -6.13
C GLU A 72 2.02 8.52 -6.88
N ILE A 73 0.92 7.87 -6.48
CA ILE A 73 -0.33 7.90 -7.23
C ILE A 73 -1.09 9.22 -7.03
N THR A 74 -0.92 9.88 -5.88
CA THR A 74 -1.61 11.14 -5.57
C THR A 74 -0.81 12.38 -5.98
N ALA A 75 0.53 12.32 -5.98
CA ALA A 75 1.36 13.44 -6.43
C ALA A 75 1.52 13.50 -7.97
N SER A 76 1.53 12.35 -8.66
CA SER A 76 1.81 12.29 -10.10
C SER A 76 0.62 12.65 -11.01
N ARG A 77 -0.62 12.76 -10.49
CA ARG A 77 -1.77 13.14 -11.33
C ARG A 77 -1.83 14.63 -11.68
N ASN A 78 -0.94 15.45 -11.10
CA ASN A 78 -0.80 16.87 -11.42
C ASN A 78 0.43 17.19 -12.29
N SER A 79 1.24 16.20 -12.66
CA SER A 79 2.25 16.35 -13.72
C SER A 79 1.64 15.93 -15.05
N THR A 80 1.68 16.83 -16.02
CA THR A 80 1.42 16.62 -17.44
C THR A 80 2.00 15.28 -17.97
N PRO A 81 1.40 14.66 -19.00
CA PRO A 81 1.81 13.34 -19.47
C PRO A 81 3.15 13.45 -20.20
N THR A 82 4.26 13.34 -19.48
CA THR A 82 5.57 13.14 -20.09
C THR A 82 5.69 11.67 -20.50
N GLN A 83 5.59 11.52 -21.81
CA GLN A 83 5.94 10.39 -22.67
C GLN A 83 6.68 9.22 -22.01
N LYS A 84 6.12 8.03 -22.23
CA LYS A 84 6.74 6.71 -22.03
C LYS A 84 8.22 6.72 -22.47
N PRO A 85 9.16 6.22 -21.65
CA PRO A 85 10.44 5.80 -22.18
C PRO A 85 10.23 4.56 -23.06
N ARG A 86 10.68 4.67 -24.31
CA ARG A 86 10.79 3.60 -25.29
C ARG A 86 11.62 2.44 -24.70
N PRO A 87 11.30 1.16 -24.99
CA PRO A 87 12.16 0.05 -24.60
C PRO A 87 13.38 0.02 -25.53
N ARG A 88 14.60 -0.03 -24.97
CA ARG A 88 15.76 -0.47 -25.74
C ARG A 88 16.77 -1.25 -24.89
N SER A 89 16.87 -2.53 -25.24
CA SER A 89 18.10 -3.31 -25.47
C SER A 89 17.60 -4.74 -25.73
N GLU A 90 17.50 -5.21 -26.99
CA GLU A 90 18.62 -5.76 -27.77
C GLU A 90 19.61 -6.54 -26.89
N HIS A 91 19.17 -7.72 -26.43
CA HIS A 91 20.07 -8.83 -26.17
C HIS A 91 19.67 -9.98 -27.07
N SER A 92 20.42 -10.13 -28.16
CA SER A 92 20.38 -11.26 -29.07
C SER A 92 20.94 -12.50 -28.35
N SER A 93 20.15 -13.56 -28.25
CA SER A 93 20.60 -14.94 -28.02
C SER A 93 19.47 -15.88 -28.46
N GLU A 94 19.50 -16.32 -29.71
CA GLU A 94 18.79 -17.51 -30.19
C GLU A 94 19.76 -18.72 -30.17
N PRO A 95 19.31 -19.98 -30.37
CA PRO A 95 17.95 -20.51 -30.33
C PRO A 95 17.82 -21.75 -29.41
N GLY A 96 16.70 -21.88 -28.72
CA GLY A 96 16.32 -23.10 -27.99
C GLY A 96 14.88 -23.47 -28.31
N SER A 97 14.70 -24.39 -29.25
CA SER A 97 13.44 -24.98 -29.69
C SER A 97 12.61 -25.54 -28.53
N ASN A 98 11.31 -25.18 -28.45
CA ASN A 98 10.20 -26.08 -28.08
C ASN A 98 8.83 -25.43 -28.37
N PRO A 99 7.83 -26.20 -28.88
CA PRO A 99 6.58 -25.66 -29.43
C PRO A 99 5.56 -25.22 -28.35
N PRO A 100 4.62 -24.32 -28.69
CA PRO A 100 3.60 -23.83 -27.76
C PRO A 100 2.48 -24.86 -27.58
N GLY A 101 2.46 -25.51 -26.41
CA GLY A 101 1.29 -26.25 -25.94
C GLY A 101 0.12 -25.29 -25.71
N ALA A 102 -0.96 -25.52 -26.44
CA ALA A 102 -2.20 -24.76 -26.41
C ALA A 102 -2.71 -24.51 -24.98
N PHE A 103 -2.83 -23.25 -24.59
CA PHE A 103 -3.54 -22.85 -23.38
C PHE A 103 -5.04 -23.05 -23.62
N LYS A 104 -5.58 -24.18 -23.15
CA LYS A 104 -7.02 -24.43 -23.18
C LYS A 104 -7.69 -23.58 -22.10
N VAL A 105 -8.36 -22.51 -22.53
CA VAL A 105 -9.35 -21.80 -21.71
C VAL A 105 -10.46 -22.81 -21.43
N SER A 106 -10.58 -23.26 -20.18
CA SER A 106 -11.70 -24.10 -19.72
C SER A 106 -12.73 -23.21 -19.02
N ASP A 107 -14.00 -23.50 -19.28
CA ASP A 107 -15.21 -22.81 -18.78
C ASP A 107 -15.21 -22.60 -17.25
N PRO A 108 -15.81 -21.52 -16.72
CA PRO A 108 -15.64 -21.09 -15.33
C PRO A 108 -16.61 -21.74 -14.32
N ASP A 109 -17.33 -22.82 -14.66
CA ASP A 109 -18.46 -23.30 -13.85
C ASP A 109 -18.25 -24.65 -13.10
N GLU A 110 -17.01 -25.14 -12.94
CA GLU A 110 -16.74 -26.26 -12.02
C GLU A 110 -15.56 -25.99 -11.09
N ILE A 111 -15.81 -25.32 -9.96
CA ILE A 111 -14.86 -25.27 -8.83
C ILE A 111 -15.14 -26.48 -7.92
N LYS A 112 -14.36 -27.56 -8.07
CA LYS A 112 -14.32 -28.67 -7.09
C LYS A 112 -13.44 -28.27 -5.89
N LEU A 113 -14.07 -27.97 -4.76
CA LEU A 113 -13.50 -27.53 -3.48
C LEU A 113 -12.62 -28.56 -2.74
N GLN A 114 -11.98 -29.51 -3.42
CA GLN A 114 -11.28 -30.63 -2.75
C GLN A 114 -9.76 -30.49 -2.66
N ASP A 115 -9.15 -29.44 -3.23
CA ASP A 115 -7.70 -29.32 -3.31
C ASP A 115 -7.10 -28.21 -2.41
N GLN A 116 -7.84 -27.82 -1.38
CA GLN A 116 -7.38 -26.90 -0.36
C GLN A 116 -7.26 -27.70 0.94
N PHE A 117 -6.11 -27.59 1.63
CA PHE A 117 -5.72 -28.30 2.87
C PHE A 117 -4.82 -29.53 2.73
N ASN A 118 -3.71 -29.42 1.98
CA ASN A 118 -2.48 -30.11 2.34
C ASN A 118 -1.52 -29.12 3.03
N TYR A 119 -1.70 -28.93 4.33
CA TYR A 119 -0.73 -28.22 5.17
C TYR A 119 0.12 -29.27 5.89
N GLU A 120 1.25 -29.66 5.29
CA GLU A 120 2.23 -30.52 5.95
C GLU A 120 2.89 -29.74 7.11
N SER A 121 2.53 -30.11 8.33
CA SER A 121 3.14 -29.59 9.56
C SER A 121 4.56 -30.14 9.72
N LYS A 122 5.57 -29.25 9.75
CA LYS A 122 6.99 -29.62 9.91
C LYS A 122 7.43 -29.90 11.37
N PHE A 123 6.51 -30.13 12.30
CA PHE A 123 6.83 -30.32 13.72
C PHE A 123 6.32 -31.66 14.25
N ALA A 124 6.92 -32.78 13.84
CA ALA A 124 6.77 -34.05 14.56
C ALA A 124 7.88 -35.07 14.21
N LYS A 125 9.13 -34.79 14.55
CA LYS A 125 10.09 -35.84 14.95
C LYS A 125 10.99 -35.31 16.07
N LYS A 126 10.57 -35.55 17.31
CA LYS A 126 11.46 -35.60 18.48
C LYS A 126 11.37 -37.02 19.04
N ASN A 127 12.54 -37.51 19.44
CA ASN A 127 12.99 -38.90 19.57
C ASN A 127 12.36 -39.74 20.70
N GLU A 128 12.89 -40.98 20.79
CA GLU A 128 12.81 -42.03 21.83
C GLU A 128 11.62 -42.98 21.72
N ASN A 129 11.77 -44.30 21.75
CA ASN A 129 12.86 -45.17 22.23
C ASN A 129 12.82 -46.51 21.48
#